data_AF-A0A956CD71-F1
#
_entry.id   AF-A0A956CD71-F1
#
_cell.length_a   1.000
_cell.length_b   1.000
_cell.length_c   1.000
_cell.angle_alpha   90.00
_cell.angle_beta   90.00
_cell.angle_gamma   90.00
#
_symmetry.space_group_name_H-M   'P 1'
#
loop_
_entity.id
_entity.type
_entity.pdbx_description
1 polymer ?
#
loop_
_entity_poly.entity_id
_entity_poly.type
_entity_poly.pdbx_seq_one_letter_code
_entity_poly.pdbx_strand_id
1 'polypeptide(L)'
;MAKKKRARTLRRERDRVLQKLGDQREKLARLEAGGSPRRPLTVSSASQVEPRAENEPCLRCGEAVRAVDHDARTIDGARLRVVTTRCPQCGARRTLYFQLTDVS
;
A
#
# COMPACT_ATOMS: atom_id res chain seq x y z
N MET A 1 11.23 37.88 24.42
CA MET A 1 11.19 37.60 22.96
C MET A 1 11.26 36.09 22.74
N ALA A 2 10.30 35.49 22.04
CA ALA A 2 10.32 34.04 21.77
C ALA A 2 11.48 33.68 20.83
N LYS A 3 12.36 32.76 21.24
CA LYS A 3 13.51 32.31 20.43
C LYS A 3 13.00 31.59 19.16
N LYS A 4 13.45 32.01 17.98
CA LYS A 4 13.17 31.30 16.71
C LYS A 4 13.62 29.84 16.83
N LYS A 5 12.73 28.90 16.47
CA LYS A 5 13.05 27.46 16.46
C LYS A 5 14.20 27.20 15.48
N ARG A 6 15.11 26.30 15.87
CA ARG A 6 16.25 25.88 15.04
C ARG A 6 15.75 25.12 13.79
N ALA A 7 16.45 25.25 12.66
CA ALA A 7 16.09 24.57 11.41
C ALA A 7 15.94 23.04 11.56
N ARG A 8 16.78 22.41 12.39
CA ARG A 8 16.68 20.96 12.71
C ARG A 8 15.35 20.60 13.40
N THR A 9 14.85 21.48 14.27
CA THR A 9 13.57 21.28 14.97
C THR A 9 12.41 21.37 13.98
N LEU A 10 12.43 22.36 13.09
CA LEU A 10 11.42 22.51 12.04
C LEU A 10 11.37 21.30 11.09
N ARG A 11 12.53 20.76 10.69
CA ARG A 11 12.62 19.55 9.86
C ARG A 11 11.95 18.36 10.55
N ARG A 12 12.31 18.08 11.81
CA ARG A 12 11.71 16.98 12.59
C ARG A 12 10.21 17.12 12.80
N GLU A 13 9.71 18.34 13.01
CA GLU A 13 8.28 18.60 13.12
C GLU A 13 7.56 18.26 11.81
N ARG A 14 8.11 18.71 10.67
CA ARG A 14 7.57 18.37 9.35
C ARG A 14 7.56 16.87 9.10
N ASP A 15 8.67 16.18 9.38
CA ASP A 15 8.80 14.74 9.15
C ASP A 15 7.77 13.95 9.97
N ARG A 16 7.52 14.34 11.22
CA ARG A 16 6.49 13.73 12.07
C ARG A 16 5.08 13.93 11.52
N VAL A 17 4.77 15.10 10.97
CA VAL A 17 3.46 15.38 10.36
C VAL A 17 3.26 14.53 9.11
N LEU A 18 4.27 14.45 8.24
CA LEU A 18 4.23 13.61 7.05
C LEU A 18 4.07 12.13 7.40
N GLN A 19 4.77 11.65 8.44
CA GLN A 19 4.63 10.28 8.92
C GLN A 19 3.20 9.99 9.41
N LYS A 20 2.62 10.88 10.24
CA LYS A 20 1.24 10.72 10.72
C LYS A 20 0.22 10.71 9.58
N LEU A 21 0.40 11.58 8.58
CA LEU A 21 -0.46 11.61 7.41
C LEU A 21 -0.35 10.29 6.61
N GLY A 22 0.86 9.78 6.43
CA GLY A 22 1.09 8.47 5.80
C GLY A 22 0.41 7.33 6.55
N ASP A 23 0.48 7.31 7.88
CA ASP A 23 -0.19 6.31 8.72
C ASP A 23 -1.72 6.38 8.61
N GLN A 24 -2.27 7.58 8.48
CA GLN A 24 -3.72 7.76 8.27
C GLN A 24 -4.16 7.25 6.89
N ARG A 25 -3.38 7.53 5.84
CA ARG A 25 -3.64 7.00 4.49
C ARG A 25 -3.62 5.48 4.45
N GLU A 26 -2.65 4.85 5.12
CA GLU A 26 -2.59 3.39 5.24
C GLU A 26 -3.82 2.80 5.95
N LYS A 27 -4.31 3.48 7.00
CA LYS A 27 -5.55 3.06 7.68
C LYS A 27 -6.76 3.14 6.76
N LEU A 28 -6.90 4.22 6.00
CA LEU A 28 -7.98 4.38 5.03
C LEU A 28 -7.90 3.33 3.92
N ALA A 29 -6.71 3.10 3.39
CA ALA A 29 -6.49 2.15 2.31
C ALA A 29 -6.86 0.70 2.64
N ARG A 30 -6.86 0.30 3.92
CA ARG A 30 -7.36 -1.01 4.37
C ARG A 30 -8.88 -1.17 4.21
N LEU A 31 -9.60 -0.06 4.16
CA LEU A 31 -11.04 -0.02 3.99
C LEU A 31 -11.43 0.14 2.50
N GLU A 32 -10.48 0.49 1.65
CA GLU A 32 -10.66 0.67 0.21
C GLU A 32 -10.54 -0.65 -0.57
N ALA A 33 -10.81 -0.58 -1.88
CA ALA A 33 -10.61 -1.70 -2.79
C ALA A 33 -9.14 -2.14 -2.80
N GLY A 34 -8.92 -3.44 -2.78
CA GLY A 34 -7.62 -4.09 -2.62
C GLY A 34 -7.11 -4.07 -1.19
N GLY A 35 -7.70 -3.30 -0.27
CA GLY A 35 -7.25 -3.17 1.11
C GLY A 35 -7.63 -4.31 2.04
N SER A 36 -8.60 -5.13 1.64
CA SER A 36 -9.09 -6.27 2.42
C SER A 36 -9.54 -7.42 1.52
N PRO A 37 -9.55 -8.67 2.02
CA PRO A 37 -10.06 -9.81 1.28
C PRO A 37 -11.53 -9.66 0.85
N ARG A 38 -12.32 -8.90 1.62
CA ARG A 38 -13.74 -8.64 1.36
C ARG A 38 -13.99 -7.59 0.28
N ARG A 39 -12.94 -6.86 -0.12
CA ARG A 39 -12.98 -5.83 -1.16
C ARG A 39 -11.78 -6.01 -2.08
N PRO A 40 -11.64 -7.16 -2.77
CA PRO A 40 -10.50 -7.38 -3.63
C PRO A 40 -10.57 -6.46 -4.85
N LEU A 41 -9.41 -6.15 -5.43
CA LEU A 41 -9.32 -5.55 -6.75
C LEU A 41 -9.59 -6.62 -7.82
N THR A 42 -10.35 -6.26 -8.84
CA THR A 42 -10.67 -7.18 -9.92
C THR A 42 -9.68 -7.04 -11.06
N VAL A 43 -9.16 -8.16 -11.56
CA VAL A 43 -8.27 -8.21 -12.73
C VAL A 43 -8.68 -9.35 -13.65
N SER A 44 -8.43 -9.22 -14.95
CA SER A 44 -8.86 -10.24 -15.92
C SER A 44 -7.94 -11.46 -15.93
N SER A 45 -6.68 -11.32 -15.50
CA SER A 45 -5.72 -12.43 -15.50
C SER A 45 -4.73 -12.35 -14.35
N ALA A 46 -4.13 -13.49 -14.01
CA ALA A 46 -3.08 -13.57 -13.00
C ALA A 46 -1.83 -12.73 -13.38
N SER A 47 -1.55 -12.54 -14.67
CA SER A 47 -0.41 -11.74 -15.14
C SER A 47 -0.57 -10.23 -14.89
N GLN A 48 -1.80 -9.74 -14.67
CA GLN A 48 -2.04 -8.34 -14.33
C GLN A 48 -1.86 -8.01 -12.85
N VAL A 49 -1.81 -9.02 -11.98
CA VAL A 49 -1.80 -8.85 -10.53
C VAL A 49 -0.59 -8.03 -10.05
N GLU A 50 0.63 -8.47 -10.39
CA GLU A 50 1.85 -7.76 -9.99
C GLU A 50 1.98 -6.37 -10.64
N PRO A 51 1.80 -6.20 -11.96
CA PRO A 51 1.79 -4.86 -12.57
C PRO A 51 0.76 -3.92 -11.94
N ARG A 52 -0.44 -4.43 -11.61
CA ARG A 52 -1.48 -3.61 -10.97
C ARG A 52 -1.10 -3.21 -9.55
N ALA A 53 -0.43 -4.11 -8.81
CA ALA A 53 0.07 -3.83 -7.46
C ALA A 53 1.25 -2.84 -7.47
N GLU A 54 2.18 -2.94 -8.42
CA GLU A 54 3.33 -2.02 -8.52
C GLU A 54 2.95 -0.62 -9.03
N ASN A 55 1.82 -0.50 -9.75
CA ASN A 55 1.26 0.79 -10.16
C ASN A 55 0.66 1.60 -8.99
N GLU A 56 0.46 1.00 -7.81
CA GLU A 56 0.00 1.73 -6.63
C GLU A 56 1.19 2.46 -5.97
N PRO A 57 1.12 3.78 -5.78
CA PRO A 57 2.19 4.52 -5.11
C PRO A 57 2.24 4.17 -3.62
N CYS A 58 3.41 4.37 -3.00
CA CYS A 58 3.55 4.24 -1.57
C CYS A 58 2.69 5.29 -0.86
N LEU A 59 1.73 4.87 -0.04
CA LEU A 59 0.83 5.80 0.64
C LEU A 59 1.52 6.67 1.71
N ARG A 60 2.73 6.27 2.13
CA ARG A 60 3.56 7.05 3.07
C ARG A 60 4.37 8.14 2.39
N CYS A 61 5.08 7.84 1.30
CA CYS A 61 6.03 8.78 0.68
C CYS A 61 5.76 9.11 -0.78
N GLY A 62 4.77 8.47 -1.42
CA GLY A 62 4.37 8.71 -2.81
C GLY A 62 5.20 7.99 -3.88
N GLU A 63 6.34 7.40 -3.49
CA GLU A 63 7.25 6.72 -4.42
C GLU A 63 6.72 5.38 -4.92
N ALA A 64 7.29 4.90 -6.03
CA ALA A 64 7.00 3.57 -6.56
C ALA A 64 7.27 2.46 -5.53
N VAL A 65 6.53 1.36 -5.65
CA VAL A 65 6.68 0.16 -4.82
C VAL A 65 7.10 -1.04 -5.68
N ARG A 66 7.58 -2.09 -5.03
CA ARG A 66 7.90 -3.37 -5.67
C ARG A 66 7.11 -4.49 -5.04
N ALA A 67 6.61 -5.43 -5.84
CA ALA A 67 6.09 -6.68 -5.33
C ALA A 67 7.25 -7.48 -4.69
N VAL A 68 7.04 -7.96 -3.47
CA VAL A 68 8.04 -8.76 -2.73
C VAL A 68 7.51 -10.13 -2.34
N ASP A 69 6.21 -10.35 -2.45
CA ASP A 69 5.55 -11.63 -2.22
C ASP A 69 4.25 -11.68 -3.04
N HIS A 70 3.94 -12.82 -3.63
CA HIS A 70 2.73 -13.06 -4.39
C HIS A 70 2.28 -14.51 -4.19
N ASP A 71 1.08 -14.67 -3.64
CA ASP A 71 0.51 -15.97 -3.28
C ASP A 71 -0.95 -16.08 -3.75
N ALA A 72 -1.44 -17.30 -3.92
CA ALA A 72 -2.84 -17.58 -4.19
C ALA A 72 -3.46 -18.24 -2.95
N ARG A 73 -4.39 -17.55 -2.29
CA ARG A 73 -5.00 -18.01 -1.03
C ARG A 73 -6.51 -18.12 -1.16
N THR A 74 -7.07 -19.14 -0.52
CA THR A 74 -8.52 -19.22 -0.30
C THR A 74 -8.83 -18.53 1.02
N ILE A 75 -9.59 -17.43 0.97
CA ILE A 75 -9.99 -16.64 2.14
C ILE A 75 -11.50 -16.47 2.08
N ASP A 76 -12.22 -16.82 3.16
CA ASP A 76 -13.69 -16.76 3.24
C ASP A 76 -14.38 -17.46 2.05
N GLY A 77 -13.81 -18.57 1.56
CA GLY A 77 -14.34 -19.34 0.43
C GLY A 77 -14.03 -18.79 -0.97
N ALA A 78 -13.40 -17.61 -1.08
CA ALA A 78 -12.97 -17.02 -2.34
C ALA A 78 -11.48 -17.27 -2.60
N ARG A 79 -11.13 -17.67 -3.84
CA ARG A 79 -9.73 -17.77 -4.28
C ARG A 79 -9.21 -16.39 -4.69
N LEU A 80 -8.28 -15.86 -3.91
CA LEU A 80 -7.70 -14.53 -4.08
C LEU A 80 -6.21 -14.62 -4.39
N ARG A 81 -5.72 -13.66 -5.18
CA ARG A 81 -4.28 -13.39 -5.31
C ARG A 81 -3.90 -12.34 -4.29
N VAL A 82 -2.91 -12.64 -3.46
CA VAL A 82 -2.47 -11.79 -2.36
C VAL A 82 -1.06 -11.34 -2.68
N VAL A 83 -0.86 -10.04 -2.83
CA VAL A 83 0.46 -9.44 -3.13
C VAL A 83 0.89 -8.58 -1.97
N THR A 84 2.12 -8.78 -1.51
CA THR A 84 2.77 -7.81 -0.62
C THR A 84 3.70 -6.95 -1.44
N THR A 85 3.51 -5.63 -1.36
CA THR A 85 4.43 -4.65 -1.93
C THR A 85 5.30 -4.03 -0.83
N ARG A 86 6.49 -3.59 -1.22
CA ARG A 86 7.42 -2.84 -0.37
C ARG A 86 7.90 -1.60 -1.10
N CYS A 87 7.89 -0.46 -0.41
CA CYS A 87 8.54 0.75 -0.89
C CYS A 87 10.06 0.65 -0.67
N PRO A 88 10.91 0.76 -1.70
CA PRO A 88 12.35 0.76 -1.56
C PRO A 88 12.88 2.01 -0.83
N GLN A 89 12.15 3.14 -0.92
CA GLN A 89 12.55 4.41 -0.32
C GLN A 89 12.31 4.46 1.19
N CYS A 90 11.09 4.14 1.65
CA CYS A 90 10.73 4.26 3.07
C CYS A 90 10.51 2.93 3.78
N GLY A 91 10.59 1.80 3.07
CA GLY A 91 10.43 0.46 3.63
C GLY A 91 8.99 0.06 3.98
N ALA A 92 8.00 0.94 3.77
CA ALA A 92 6.60 0.64 4.02
C ALA A 92 6.15 -0.61 3.24
N ARG A 93 5.34 -1.45 3.88
CA ARG A 93 4.77 -2.65 3.29
C ARG A 93 3.26 -2.54 3.22
N ARG A 94 2.66 -2.99 2.12
CA ARG A 94 1.21 -3.03 1.93
C ARG A 94 0.83 -4.38 1.33
N THR A 95 -0.27 -4.94 1.81
CA THR A 95 -0.86 -6.15 1.22
C THR A 95 -2.07 -5.74 0.40
N LEU A 96 -2.13 -6.23 -0.84
CA LEU A 96 -3.23 -6.03 -1.77
C LEU A 96 -3.88 -7.37 -2.09
N TYR A 97 -5.21 -7.37 -2.15
CA TYR A 97 -6.02 -8.54 -2.47
C TYR A 97 -6.63 -8.37 -3.85
N PHE A 98 -6.53 -9.40 -4.69
CA PHE A 98 -7.06 -9.41 -6.05
C PHE A 98 -7.95 -10.63 -6.29
N GLN A 99 -8.95 -10.48 -7.15
CA GLN A 99 -9.82 -11.53 -7.64
C GLN A 99 -9.75 -11.57 -9.17
N LEU A 100 -9.67 -12.77 -9.73
CA LEU A 100 -9.70 -12.97 -11.18
C LEU A 100 -11.15 -13.04 -11.67
N THR A 101 -11.49 -12.32 -12.75
CA THR A 101 -12.81 -12.45 -13.40
C THR A 101 -12.87 -13.54 -14.43
N ASP A 102 -11.78 -13.78 -15.15
CA ASP A 102 -11.73 -14.80 -16.19
C ASP A 102 -10.97 -16.01 -15.67
N VAL A 103 -11.73 -17.07 -15.39
CA VAL A 103 -11.22 -18.42 -15.22
C VAL A 103 -11.61 -19.17 -16.50
N SER A 104 -10.90 -18.89 -17.59
CA SER A 104 -11.00 -19.68 -18.83
C SER A 104 -10.19 -20.96 -18.71
#